data_AF-A0A7X7YE82-F1
#
_entry.id   AF-A0A7X7YE82-F1
#
_cell.length_a   1.000
_cell.length_b   1.000
_cell.length_c   1.000
_cell.angle_alpha   90.00
_cell.angle_beta   90.00
_cell.angle_gamma   90.00
#
_symmetry.space_group_name_H-M   'P 1'
#
loop_
_entity.id
_entity.type
_entity.pdbx_description
1 polymer ?
#
loop_
_entity_poly.entity_id
_entity_poly.type
_entity_poly.pdbx_seq_one_letter_code
_entity_poly.pdbx_strand_id
1 'polypeptide(L)'
;MNDTSIRSARIPGAGGLGAARWCLALAAVIALLLPLSLAAQTTVQYDTKGRVVRVDYGGGRVMTFTYDAANNLVAETASAPGETLAVAVSPVGSGTVLGDGIVCPSDCTETYTGSPSVALTAVPNPGWLFLGWGGALSGSSSPASLTMATDAVVVAYFGADSGDTDGDGTPDSAETGPGGNAFGYDGNGDGIPDYQQPHVTSLPTFDGASYATLAVDPPAVLTGVAAVDNPSPGDSPAGVGFPFGFFAFTIEGVALGGWANLDMFFPPAQLTSYWKHGPTPDDPAPHWYQFVHYHPALPGAEIWPRSDGVQVRLFLQDGAKGDDIPDPDGMIVDQGGPSGQQITAAISVTPTALSFGTLRVGQDAVLSVTVRSTGQGALGLGSIGGGNPLAAPFSIANDGCSGRTLQPGQSCVLGVRFAPTIAGTFNDSFDIPSNAGTPVVTVSGQAERPEPIPALGGVNLAVLALLMIVLGGWLATRRAW
;
A
#
# COMPACT_ATOMS: atom_id res chain seq x y z
N MET A 1 -27.23 39.65 45.81
CA MET A 1 -27.61 40.51 44.67
C MET A 1 -27.35 39.75 43.39
N ASN A 2 -28.30 38.97 42.89
CA ASN A 2 -29.20 39.34 41.80
C ASN A 2 -30.29 38.28 41.70
N ASP A 3 -31.50 38.77 41.47
CA ASP A 3 -32.79 38.13 41.43
C ASP A 3 -33.00 37.40 40.08
N THR A 4 -33.65 36.24 40.08
CA THR A 4 -34.58 35.84 38.99
C THR A 4 -35.47 34.67 39.40
N SER A 5 -36.76 34.97 39.57
CA SER A 5 -37.87 34.08 39.87
C SER A 5 -38.30 33.18 38.70
N ILE A 6 -38.74 31.96 39.01
CA ILE A 6 -39.43 31.04 38.10
C ILE A 6 -40.93 31.38 38.08
N ARG A 7 -41.50 31.68 36.91
CA ARG A 7 -42.96 31.71 36.68
C ARG A 7 -43.40 30.62 35.70
N SER A 8 -44.44 29.91 36.11
CA SER A 8 -45.22 28.91 35.40
C SER A 8 -45.96 29.49 34.18
N ALA A 9 -45.99 28.74 33.07
CA ALA A 9 -46.83 29.02 31.90
C ALA A 9 -47.84 27.88 31.66
N ARG A 10 -49.12 28.26 31.58
CA ARG A 10 -50.27 27.47 31.10
C ARG A 10 -50.33 27.47 29.57
N ILE A 11 -50.86 26.39 28.99
CA ILE A 11 -51.29 26.31 27.58
C ILE A 11 -52.83 26.11 27.55
N PRO A 12 -53.61 26.87 26.76
CA PRO A 12 -55.03 26.61 26.53
C PRO A 12 -55.26 25.76 25.26
N GLY A 13 -56.32 24.92 25.26
CA GLY A 13 -56.55 23.89 24.24
C GLY A 13 -57.79 24.07 23.35
N ALA A 14 -58.02 23.07 22.49
CA ALA A 14 -59.33 22.52 22.06
C ALA A 14 -59.11 21.44 20.97
N GLY A 15 -59.84 20.32 21.05
CA GLY A 15 -60.16 19.50 19.87
C GLY A 15 -59.99 17.98 19.96
N GLY A 16 -61.01 17.29 20.51
CA GLY A 16 -61.67 16.16 19.83
C GLY A 16 -61.04 14.74 19.78
N LEU A 17 -61.80 13.79 20.36
CA LEU A 17 -62.08 12.41 19.90
C LEU A 17 -61.06 11.28 20.20
N GLY A 18 -61.48 10.35 21.07
CA GLY A 18 -61.75 8.96 20.64
C GLY A 18 -60.70 7.85 20.89
N ALA A 19 -60.88 7.13 22.00
CA ALA A 19 -61.01 5.66 22.12
C ALA A 19 -59.89 4.65 21.72
N ALA A 20 -59.84 3.58 22.55
CA ALA A 20 -59.38 2.19 22.31
C ALA A 20 -57.86 1.91 22.38
N ARG A 21 -57.36 1.25 23.44
CA ARG A 21 -57.33 -0.21 23.67
C ARG A 21 -56.86 -1.01 22.44
N TRP A 22 -55.60 -1.44 22.43
CA TRP A 22 -55.19 -2.79 22.02
C TRP A 22 -54.00 -3.25 22.86
N CYS A 23 -54.08 -4.49 23.31
CA CYS A 23 -53.20 -5.18 24.24
C CYS A 23 -52.68 -6.44 23.53
N LEU A 24 -51.39 -6.78 23.68
CA LEU A 24 -50.75 -8.12 23.60
C LEU A 24 -50.84 -8.86 22.24
N ALA A 25 -49.86 -9.58 21.70
CA ALA A 25 -48.55 -10.11 22.09
C ALA A 25 -47.77 -10.40 20.76
N LEU A 26 -46.44 -10.52 20.69
CA LEU A 26 -45.66 -11.70 21.12
C LEU A 26 -44.14 -11.39 20.97
N ALA A 27 -43.35 -11.92 21.89
CA ALA A 27 -41.90 -11.82 21.99
C ALA A 27 -41.15 -12.63 20.90
N ALA A 28 -39.92 -12.23 20.54
CA ALA A 28 -38.68 -12.88 21.00
C ALA A 28 -37.43 -12.41 20.21
N VAL A 29 -36.30 -12.34 20.94
CA VAL A 29 -34.89 -12.41 20.51
C VAL A 29 -34.33 -11.24 19.68
N ILE A 30 -33.58 -10.33 20.31
CA ILE A 30 -32.13 -10.09 20.07
C ILE A 30 -31.53 -9.54 21.37
N ALA A 31 -30.77 -10.38 22.07
CA ALA A 31 -29.69 -9.98 22.97
C ALA A 31 -28.38 -10.04 22.16
N LEU A 32 -27.33 -9.35 22.65
CA LEU A 32 -25.99 -9.15 22.07
C LEU A 32 -25.93 -8.09 20.95
N LEU A 33 -25.03 -7.10 20.90
CA LEU A 33 -23.84 -6.73 21.68
C LEU A 33 -23.59 -5.24 21.43
N LEU A 34 -23.78 -4.41 22.45
CA LEU A 34 -23.09 -3.13 22.59
C LEU A 34 -22.81 -3.05 24.10
N PRO A 35 -21.58 -2.75 24.55
CA PRO A 35 -21.44 -2.28 25.91
C PRO A 35 -22.21 -0.96 25.96
N LEU A 36 -23.41 -0.98 26.55
CA LEU A 36 -23.94 0.20 27.19
C LEU A 36 -22.87 0.61 28.19
N SER A 37 -22.03 1.57 27.83
CA SER A 37 -21.27 2.29 28.83
C SER A 37 -22.32 2.88 29.77
N LEU A 38 -22.44 2.31 30.98
CA LEU A 38 -23.04 3.06 32.07
C LEU A 38 -22.11 4.27 32.23
N ALA A 39 -22.52 5.42 31.73
CA ALA A 39 -21.97 6.67 32.21
C ALA A 39 -22.19 6.65 33.72
N ALA A 40 -21.11 6.47 34.47
CA ALA A 40 -21.14 6.39 35.91
C ALA A 40 -21.77 7.70 36.42
N GLN A 41 -22.97 7.62 36.99
CA GLN A 41 -23.75 8.81 37.30
C GLN A 41 -23.11 9.50 38.52
N THR A 42 -22.58 10.71 38.34
CA THR A 42 -22.00 11.47 39.46
C THR A 42 -23.11 11.85 40.45
N THR A 43 -23.01 11.39 41.70
CA THR A 43 -23.94 11.76 42.78
C THR A 43 -23.24 12.60 43.83
N VAL A 44 -23.93 13.63 44.31
CA VAL A 44 -23.41 14.55 45.34
C VAL A 44 -24.33 14.50 46.55
N GLN A 45 -23.75 14.25 47.73
CA GLN A 45 -24.46 14.28 49.00
C GLN A 45 -24.09 15.54 49.78
N TYR A 46 -25.12 16.14 50.39
CA TYR A 46 -24.99 17.34 51.20
C TYR A 46 -25.37 17.05 52.66
N ASP A 47 -24.78 17.78 53.60
CA ASP A 47 -25.22 17.77 54.99
C ASP A 47 -26.45 18.65 55.25
N THR A 48 -26.91 18.71 56.50
CA THR A 48 -28.06 19.53 56.92
C THR A 48 -27.85 21.04 56.78
N LYS A 49 -26.60 21.50 56.56
CA LYS A 49 -26.25 22.89 56.29
C LYS A 49 -26.09 23.16 54.78
N GLY A 50 -26.32 22.18 53.92
CA GLY A 50 -26.21 22.30 52.46
C GLY A 50 -24.78 22.26 51.93
N ARG A 51 -23.81 21.75 52.70
CA ARG A 51 -22.41 21.60 52.28
C ARG A 51 -22.17 20.21 51.69
N VAL A 52 -21.32 20.11 50.67
CA VAL A 52 -20.98 18.82 50.06
C VAL A 52 -20.19 17.97 51.04
N VAL A 53 -20.67 16.78 51.38
CA VAL A 53 -19.97 15.83 52.26
C VAL A 53 -19.45 14.61 51.53
N ARG A 54 -20.04 14.29 50.38
CA ARG A 54 -19.60 13.17 49.55
C ARG A 54 -19.86 13.46 48.08
N VAL A 55 -18.89 13.23 47.22
CA VAL A 55 -19.05 13.16 45.76
C VAL A 55 -18.71 11.75 45.33
N ASP A 56 -19.67 11.05 44.75
CA ASP A 56 -19.48 9.74 44.13
C ASP A 56 -19.43 9.97 42.62
N TYR A 57 -18.28 9.71 42.01
CA TYR A 57 -18.13 9.82 40.56
C TYR A 57 -18.62 8.55 39.84
N GLY A 58 -19.11 7.57 40.60
CA GLY A 58 -19.44 6.23 40.13
C GLY A 58 -18.19 5.37 39.91
N GLY A 59 -18.40 4.06 39.68
CA GLY A 59 -17.30 3.10 39.56
C GLY A 59 -16.40 3.06 40.80
N GLY A 60 -16.96 3.23 42.01
CA GLY A 60 -16.25 3.16 43.29
C GLY A 60 -15.32 4.33 43.63
N ARG A 61 -15.28 5.39 42.79
CA ARG A 61 -14.49 6.61 43.02
C ARG A 61 -15.30 7.60 43.86
N VAL A 62 -14.84 7.88 45.08
CA VAL A 62 -15.56 8.65 46.10
C VAL A 62 -14.64 9.68 46.75
N MET A 63 -15.09 10.92 46.83
CA MET A 63 -14.49 11.97 47.65
C MET A 63 -15.36 12.23 48.86
N THR A 64 -14.77 12.30 50.05
CA THR A 64 -15.48 12.62 51.31
C THR A 64 -14.87 13.86 51.94
N PHE A 65 -15.73 14.78 52.38
CA PHE A 65 -15.35 16.07 52.98
C PHE A 65 -15.88 16.13 54.42
N THR A 66 -15.02 16.50 55.36
CA THR A 66 -15.39 16.69 56.77
C THR A 66 -15.15 18.14 57.18
N TYR A 67 -16.10 18.70 57.94
CA TYR A 67 -16.06 20.10 58.37
C TYR A 67 -16.17 20.20 59.89
N ASP A 68 -15.53 21.21 60.48
CA ASP A 68 -15.66 21.52 61.91
C ASP A 68 -16.98 22.24 62.26
N ALA A 69 -17.16 22.53 63.55
CA ALA A 69 -18.30 23.29 64.07
C ALA A 69 -18.32 24.76 63.61
N ALA A 70 -17.15 25.33 63.29
CA ALA A 70 -16.97 26.69 62.80
C ALA A 70 -17.13 26.82 61.27
N ASN A 71 -17.49 25.72 60.59
CA ASN A 71 -17.73 25.65 59.15
C ASN A 71 -16.49 25.59 58.26
N ASN A 72 -15.32 25.28 58.81
CA ASN A 72 -14.10 25.09 58.04
C ASN A 72 -13.97 23.63 57.58
N LEU A 73 -13.48 23.40 56.36
CA LEU A 73 -13.10 22.07 55.89
C LEU A 73 -11.87 21.61 56.70
N VAL A 74 -11.97 20.44 57.33
CA VAL A 74 -10.90 19.90 58.19
C VAL A 74 -10.26 18.62 57.67
N ALA A 75 -10.95 17.85 56.82
CA ALA A 75 -10.31 16.78 56.05
C ALA A 75 -11.05 16.49 54.74
N GLU A 76 -10.27 16.07 53.76
CA GLU A 76 -10.71 15.58 52.46
C GLU A 76 -10.06 14.21 52.26
N THR A 77 -10.87 13.19 51.98
CA THR A 77 -10.37 11.83 51.76
C THR A 77 -10.91 11.29 50.44
N ALA A 78 -10.01 10.85 49.58
CA ALA A 78 -10.33 10.15 48.34
C ALA A 78 -10.30 8.64 48.57
N SER A 79 -11.27 7.93 48.02
CA SER A 79 -11.29 6.47 47.87
C SER A 79 -11.52 6.16 46.40
N ALA A 80 -10.66 5.34 45.81
CA ALA A 80 -10.84 4.79 44.46
C ALA A 80 -10.84 3.26 44.57
N PRO A 81 -11.53 2.54 43.66
CA PRO A 81 -11.28 1.12 43.53
C PRO A 81 -9.81 0.91 43.16
N GLY A 82 -9.27 -0.24 43.54
CA GLY A 82 -8.00 -0.68 42.97
C GLY A 82 -8.19 -1.04 41.51
N GLU A 83 -7.29 -0.60 40.66
CA GLU A 83 -7.20 -0.97 39.24
C GLU A 83 -6.21 -2.12 39.11
N THR A 84 -6.59 -3.17 38.38
CA THR A 84 -5.81 -4.42 38.27
C THR A 84 -4.92 -4.39 37.05
N LEU A 85 -3.63 -4.63 37.25
CA LEU A 85 -2.68 -4.90 36.17
C LEU A 85 -2.53 -6.42 36.04
N ALA A 86 -2.75 -6.95 34.84
CA ALA A 86 -2.34 -8.29 34.47
C ALA A 86 -1.17 -8.22 33.48
N VAL A 87 -0.13 -9.01 33.73
CA VAL A 87 1.07 -9.09 32.90
C VAL A 87 1.19 -10.49 32.32
N ALA A 88 1.61 -10.61 31.06
CA ALA A 88 1.94 -11.88 30.43
C ALA A 88 3.33 -11.82 29.77
N VAL A 89 3.94 -12.99 29.65
CA VAL A 89 5.19 -13.21 28.93
C VAL A 89 4.89 -14.13 27.75
N SER A 90 5.27 -13.73 26.55
CA SER A 90 5.04 -14.48 25.32
C SER A 90 6.34 -14.57 24.50
N PRO A 91 6.81 -15.78 24.14
CA PRO A 91 6.32 -17.10 24.56
C PRO A 91 6.53 -17.37 26.06
N VAL A 92 5.78 -18.30 26.66
CA VAL A 92 5.99 -18.68 28.07
C VAL A 92 7.39 -19.27 28.26
N GLY A 93 8.13 -18.79 29.27
CA GLY A 93 9.49 -19.27 29.58
C GLY A 93 10.61 -18.54 28.82
N SER A 94 10.28 -17.57 27.97
CA SER A 94 11.25 -16.75 27.24
C SER A 94 11.90 -15.64 28.09
N GLY A 95 11.27 -15.26 29.21
CA GLY A 95 11.77 -14.19 30.07
C GLY A 95 10.94 -14.01 31.32
N THR A 96 11.22 -12.90 32.02
CA THR A 96 10.52 -12.44 33.22
C THR A 96 10.16 -10.96 33.07
N VAL A 97 9.03 -10.53 33.61
CA VAL A 97 8.69 -9.11 33.77
C VAL A 97 8.69 -8.75 35.26
N LEU A 98 9.45 -7.71 35.61
CA LEU A 98 9.58 -7.18 36.96
C LEU A 98 8.89 -5.83 37.08
N GLY A 99 8.16 -5.60 38.16
CA GLY A 99 7.52 -4.33 38.52
C GLY A 99 7.22 -4.26 40.01
N ASP A 100 6.58 -3.17 40.46
CA ASP A 100 6.12 -3.04 41.85
C ASP A 100 5.02 -4.08 42.12
N GLY A 101 5.28 -5.11 42.93
CA GLY A 101 4.34 -6.22 43.13
C GLY A 101 4.16 -7.16 41.92
N ILE A 102 4.95 -7.00 40.85
CA ILE A 102 4.90 -7.88 39.66
C ILE A 102 6.22 -8.64 39.51
N VAL A 103 6.14 -9.97 39.40
CA VAL A 103 7.26 -10.87 39.07
C VAL A 103 6.74 -11.98 38.15
N CYS A 104 6.36 -11.63 36.92
CA CYS A 104 5.73 -12.57 35.99
C CYS A 104 6.82 -13.41 35.29
N PRO A 105 6.74 -14.76 35.23
CA PRO A 105 5.52 -15.58 35.34
C PRO A 105 5.10 -16.06 36.74
N SER A 106 5.90 -15.81 37.80
CA SER A 106 5.57 -16.30 39.15
C SER A 106 4.42 -15.56 39.85
N ASP A 107 4.31 -14.26 39.59
CA ASP A 107 3.23 -13.39 40.06
C ASP A 107 2.95 -12.33 38.99
N CYS A 108 1.81 -12.45 38.32
CA CYS A 108 1.48 -11.70 37.11
C CYS A 108 0.34 -10.70 37.31
N THR A 109 -0.18 -10.56 38.52
CA THR A 109 -1.35 -9.70 38.77
C THR A 109 -1.16 -8.87 40.02
N GLU A 110 -1.37 -7.55 39.93
CA GLU A 110 -1.30 -6.65 41.08
C GLU A 110 -2.43 -5.61 41.01
N THR A 111 -2.90 -5.16 42.17
CA THR A 111 -4.00 -4.18 42.27
C THR A 111 -3.50 -2.87 42.86
N TYR A 112 -3.61 -1.80 42.09
CA TYR A 112 -3.08 -0.48 42.47
C TYR A 112 -4.19 0.50 42.81
N THR A 113 -4.05 1.23 43.91
CA THR A 113 -4.96 2.32 44.29
C THR A 113 -4.34 3.68 44.01
N GLY A 114 -5.14 4.65 43.56
CA GLY A 114 -4.69 6.04 43.41
C GLY A 114 -3.92 6.35 42.12
N SER A 115 -4.05 5.51 41.10
CA SER A 115 -3.46 5.68 39.76
C SER A 115 -1.95 5.95 39.74
N PRO A 116 -1.14 5.08 40.37
CA PRO A 116 0.31 5.21 40.32
C PRO A 116 0.85 5.02 38.90
N SER A 117 2.06 5.52 38.69
CA SER A 117 2.89 5.15 37.55
C SER A 117 3.74 3.93 37.93
N VAL A 118 3.53 2.81 37.25
CA VAL A 118 4.21 1.52 37.46
C VAL A 118 5.28 1.37 36.38
N ALA A 119 6.53 1.11 36.78
CA ALA A 119 7.61 0.79 35.85
C ALA A 119 7.75 -0.74 35.71
N LEU A 120 7.65 -1.24 34.48
CA LEU A 120 7.83 -2.64 34.13
C LEU A 120 9.16 -2.83 33.40
N THR A 121 9.94 -3.83 33.82
CA THR A 121 11.23 -4.18 33.24
C THR A 121 11.15 -5.61 32.69
N ALA A 122 11.31 -5.75 31.38
CA ALA A 122 11.46 -7.05 30.74
C ALA A 122 12.91 -7.54 30.89
N VAL A 123 13.07 -8.79 31.34
CA VAL A 123 14.35 -9.47 31.54
C VAL A 123 14.32 -10.77 30.72
N PRO A 124 15.01 -10.83 29.56
CA PRO A 124 15.07 -12.05 28.76
C PRO A 124 15.81 -13.18 29.48
N ASN A 125 15.38 -14.42 29.26
CA ASN A 125 16.16 -15.60 29.62
C ASN A 125 17.30 -15.83 28.61
N PRO A 126 18.35 -16.61 28.94
CA PRO A 126 19.40 -16.94 27.97
C PRO A 126 18.84 -17.55 26.68
N GLY A 127 19.29 -17.06 25.53
CA GLY A 127 18.78 -17.49 24.22
C GLY A 127 17.61 -16.65 23.69
N TRP A 128 17.16 -15.62 24.44
CA TRP A 128 16.03 -14.77 24.10
C TRP A 128 16.39 -13.29 24.13
N LEU A 129 15.72 -12.51 23.28
CA LEU A 129 15.73 -11.05 23.24
C LEU A 129 14.35 -10.51 23.59
N PHE A 130 14.32 -9.36 24.26
CA PHE A 130 13.07 -8.62 24.42
C PHE A 130 12.77 -7.87 23.11
N LEU A 131 11.64 -8.18 22.48
CA LEU A 131 11.21 -7.55 21.24
C LEU A 131 10.47 -6.24 21.54
N GLY A 132 9.48 -6.32 22.43
CA GLY A 132 8.71 -5.15 22.84
C GLY A 132 7.45 -5.49 23.63
N TRP A 133 6.72 -4.43 23.97
CA TRP A 133 5.48 -4.49 24.73
C TRP A 133 4.25 -4.51 23.82
N GLY A 134 3.17 -5.12 24.30
CA GLY A 134 1.82 -4.95 23.76
C GLY A 134 0.75 -4.82 24.84
N GLY A 135 -0.50 -4.63 24.41
CA GLY A 135 -1.63 -4.33 25.28
C GLY A 135 -1.64 -2.86 25.70
N ALA A 136 -1.61 -2.59 27.01
CA ALA A 136 -1.61 -1.24 27.57
C ALA A 136 -0.27 -0.50 27.41
N LEU A 137 0.80 -1.21 27.01
CA LEU A 137 2.09 -0.63 26.64
C LEU A 137 2.42 -0.95 25.17
N SER A 138 3.36 -0.20 24.61
CA SER A 138 3.88 -0.42 23.25
C SER A 138 5.34 -0.02 23.15
N GLY A 139 5.99 -0.43 22.05
CA GLY A 139 7.40 -0.14 21.79
C GLY A 139 8.37 -1.06 22.52
N SER A 140 9.67 -0.83 22.32
CA SER A 140 10.75 -1.72 22.76
C SER A 140 11.59 -1.18 23.92
N SER A 141 11.18 -0.08 24.57
CA SER A 141 11.90 0.47 25.72
C SER A 141 11.71 -0.39 26.97
N SER A 142 12.79 -0.73 27.67
CA SER A 142 12.75 -1.43 28.96
C SER A 142 13.77 -0.80 29.92
N PRO A 143 13.35 -0.28 31.10
CA PRO A 143 11.99 -0.27 31.64
C PRO A 143 11.00 0.62 30.88
N ALA A 144 9.71 0.29 30.93
CA ALA A 144 8.60 1.09 30.42
C ALA A 144 7.62 1.46 31.54
N SER A 145 7.03 2.66 31.48
CA SER A 145 6.12 3.15 32.53
C SER A 145 4.66 3.15 32.06
N LEU A 146 3.77 2.59 32.89
CA LEU A 146 2.33 2.56 32.70
C LEU A 146 1.64 3.34 33.83
N THR A 147 0.70 4.22 33.49
CA THR A 147 -0.16 4.87 34.50
C THR A 147 -1.42 4.03 34.71
N MET A 148 -1.65 3.53 35.92
CA MET A 148 -2.79 2.67 36.26
C MET A 148 -4.09 3.46 36.44
N ALA A 149 -4.64 3.97 35.35
CA ALA A 149 -5.89 4.74 35.34
C ALA A 149 -7.16 3.88 35.28
N THR A 150 -7.03 2.65 34.78
CA THR A 150 -8.05 1.60 34.66
C THR A 150 -7.37 0.24 34.76
N ASP A 151 -8.15 -0.85 34.89
CA ASP A 151 -7.66 -2.20 34.61
C ASP A 151 -6.88 -2.25 33.29
N ALA A 152 -5.76 -2.98 33.29
CA ALA A 152 -4.83 -3.03 32.16
C ALA A 152 -4.23 -4.43 31.99
N VAL A 153 -3.99 -4.81 30.74
CA VAL A 153 -3.24 -6.02 30.36
C VAL A 153 -1.99 -5.59 29.60
N VAL A 154 -0.83 -6.08 30.02
CA VAL A 154 0.46 -5.87 29.35
C VAL A 154 1.05 -7.21 28.96
N VAL A 155 1.54 -7.31 27.73
CA VAL A 155 2.30 -8.50 27.28
C VAL A 155 3.72 -8.06 26.94
N ALA A 156 4.71 -8.78 27.47
CA ALA A 156 6.09 -8.69 27.02
C ALA A 156 6.35 -9.79 25.98
N TYR A 157 6.69 -9.37 24.76
CA TYR A 157 7.05 -10.27 23.67
C TYR A 157 8.56 -10.44 23.60
N PHE A 158 8.99 -11.69 23.48
CA PHE A 158 10.38 -12.08 23.36
C PHE A 158 10.55 -12.96 22.12
N GLY A 159 11.69 -12.83 21.46
CA GLY A 159 12.08 -13.63 20.30
C GLY A 159 13.40 -14.32 20.56
N ALA A 160 13.71 -15.35 19.80
CA ALA A 160 14.99 -16.06 19.92
C ALA A 160 16.17 -15.14 19.56
N ASP A 161 17.33 -15.37 20.19
CA ASP A 161 18.58 -14.64 19.88
C ASP A 161 19.02 -14.83 18.41
N SER A 162 18.53 -15.87 17.72
CA SER A 162 18.69 -16.08 16.28
C SER A 162 18.01 -15.00 15.43
N GLY A 163 16.97 -14.35 15.95
CA GLY A 163 16.09 -13.43 15.24
C GLY A 163 14.99 -14.10 14.40
N ASP A 164 14.82 -15.41 14.58
CA ASP A 164 13.80 -16.27 13.96
C ASP A 164 13.45 -17.34 15.02
N THR A 165 12.28 -17.20 15.61
CA THR A 165 11.84 -17.94 16.80
C THR A 165 11.27 -19.31 16.48
N ASP A 166 10.60 -19.47 15.35
CA ASP A 166 9.97 -20.73 14.94
C ASP A 166 10.74 -21.48 13.84
N GLY A 167 11.72 -20.83 13.21
CA GLY A 167 12.66 -21.45 12.28
C GLY A 167 12.10 -21.65 10.88
N ASP A 168 11.03 -20.95 10.51
CA ASP A 168 10.42 -21.04 9.17
C ASP A 168 11.25 -20.29 8.08
N GLY A 169 12.26 -19.54 8.50
CA GLY A 169 13.16 -18.75 7.66
C GLY A 169 12.77 -17.28 7.49
N THR A 170 11.65 -16.86 8.07
CA THR A 170 11.19 -15.48 8.15
C THR A 170 11.63 -14.90 9.48
N PRO A 171 12.36 -13.77 9.50
CA PRO A 171 12.83 -13.21 10.75
C PRO A 171 11.67 -12.61 11.54
N ASP A 172 11.66 -12.76 12.88
CA ASP A 172 10.63 -12.23 13.80
C ASP A 172 10.27 -10.76 13.49
N SER A 173 11.27 -9.97 13.10
CA SER A 173 11.10 -8.55 12.74
C SER A 173 10.18 -8.30 11.55
N ALA A 174 10.16 -9.22 10.58
CA ALA A 174 9.30 -9.16 9.41
C ALA A 174 7.86 -9.55 9.76
N GLU A 175 7.65 -10.28 10.86
CA GLU A 175 6.37 -10.85 11.31
C GLU A 175 5.61 -9.97 12.31
N THR A 176 6.02 -8.70 12.45
CA THR A 176 5.43 -7.74 13.38
C THR A 176 4.21 -6.99 12.80
N GLY A 177 3.56 -7.61 11.81
CA GLY A 177 2.35 -7.11 11.17
C GLY A 177 2.53 -5.84 10.32
N PRO A 178 1.41 -5.30 9.79
CA PRO A 178 1.42 -4.07 9.02
C PRO A 178 2.02 -2.90 9.80
N GLY A 179 3.08 -2.30 9.27
CA GLY A 179 3.75 -1.15 9.88
C GLY A 179 4.90 -1.50 10.84
N GLY A 180 5.19 -2.79 11.06
CA GLY A 180 6.40 -3.25 11.73
C GLY A 180 6.47 -2.92 13.22
N ASN A 181 5.32 -2.89 13.91
CA ASN A 181 5.24 -2.42 15.30
C ASN A 181 4.30 -3.24 16.20
N ALA A 182 3.74 -4.35 15.70
CA ALA A 182 2.87 -5.24 16.46
C ALA A 182 3.61 -6.55 16.77
N PHE A 183 4.36 -6.59 17.87
CA PHE A 183 5.15 -7.77 18.27
C PHE A 183 4.33 -9.01 18.64
N GLY A 184 3.01 -8.88 18.78
CA GLY A 184 2.08 -9.98 18.96
C GLY A 184 1.12 -10.08 17.78
N TYR A 185 1.61 -9.81 16.57
CA TYR A 185 0.80 -9.95 15.37
C TYR A 185 0.40 -11.40 15.17
N ASP A 186 -0.89 -11.60 14.93
CA ASP A 186 -1.57 -12.88 14.77
C ASP A 186 -2.48 -12.70 13.55
N GLY A 187 -1.92 -12.99 12.37
CA GLY A 187 -2.58 -12.73 11.10
C GLY A 187 -3.63 -13.78 10.76
N ASN A 188 -3.47 -15.00 11.25
CA ASN A 188 -4.44 -16.08 11.07
C ASN A 188 -5.60 -16.04 12.09
N GLY A 189 -5.42 -15.33 13.20
CA GLY A 189 -6.42 -15.07 14.24
C GLY A 189 -6.63 -16.23 15.21
N ASP A 190 -5.65 -17.10 15.42
CA ASP A 190 -5.75 -18.28 16.29
C ASP A 190 -5.37 -18.01 17.76
N GLY A 191 -4.88 -16.80 18.06
CA GLY A 191 -4.50 -16.33 19.39
C GLY A 191 -3.02 -16.56 19.74
N ILE A 192 -2.23 -17.15 18.84
CA ILE A 192 -0.78 -17.27 18.97
C ILE A 192 -0.13 -16.27 18.00
N PRO A 193 0.93 -15.55 18.41
CA PRO A 193 1.64 -14.69 17.47
C PRO A 193 2.32 -15.52 16.38
N ASP A 194 2.25 -15.04 15.13
CA ASP A 194 2.68 -15.80 13.94
C ASP A 194 4.14 -16.26 14.05
N TYR A 195 5.05 -15.38 14.51
CA TYR A 195 6.49 -15.69 14.68
C TYR A 195 6.82 -16.81 15.69
N GLN A 196 5.80 -17.36 16.36
CA GLN A 196 5.94 -18.48 17.29
C GLN A 196 5.44 -19.80 16.68
N GLN A 197 5.06 -19.81 15.40
CA GLN A 197 4.31 -20.88 14.77
C GLN A 197 4.99 -21.32 13.48
N PRO A 198 5.69 -22.46 13.47
CA PRO A 198 6.43 -22.92 12.28
C PRO A 198 5.55 -23.29 11.06
N HIS A 199 4.22 -23.15 11.20
CA HIS A 199 3.23 -23.41 10.16
C HIS A 199 2.49 -22.13 9.76
N VAL A 200 2.89 -20.97 10.29
CA VAL A 200 2.29 -19.66 10.02
C VAL A 200 3.41 -18.66 9.80
N THR A 201 3.33 -17.88 8.72
CA THR A 201 4.34 -16.90 8.37
C THR A 201 3.68 -15.59 7.98
N SER A 202 4.20 -14.49 8.47
CA SER A 202 3.69 -13.15 8.21
C SER A 202 4.74 -12.24 7.60
N LEU A 203 4.47 -11.68 6.41
CA LEU A 203 5.49 -10.93 5.67
C LEU A 203 4.92 -9.79 4.81
N PRO A 204 5.71 -8.72 4.59
CA PRO A 204 5.33 -7.70 3.62
C PRO A 204 5.26 -8.27 2.20
N THR A 205 4.41 -7.69 1.37
CA THR A 205 4.42 -7.95 -0.09
C THR A 205 5.74 -7.49 -0.71
N PHE A 206 6.06 -7.96 -1.92
CA PHE A 206 7.36 -7.71 -2.55
C PHE A 206 7.71 -6.20 -2.67
N ASP A 207 6.68 -5.35 -2.81
CA ASP A 207 6.79 -3.89 -2.92
C ASP A 207 6.75 -3.16 -1.56
N GLY A 208 6.56 -3.91 -0.46
CA GLY A 208 6.39 -3.40 0.90
C GLY A 208 5.11 -2.60 1.12
N ALA A 209 4.18 -2.57 0.15
CA ALA A 209 2.98 -1.73 0.21
C ALA A 209 1.84 -2.40 0.99
N SER A 210 1.88 -3.72 1.12
CA SER A 210 0.89 -4.52 1.82
C SER A 210 1.59 -5.61 2.63
N TYR A 211 0.78 -6.44 3.27
CA TYR A 211 1.24 -7.49 4.18
C TYR A 211 0.36 -8.72 3.97
N ALA A 212 0.90 -9.91 4.17
CA ALA A 212 0.17 -11.16 4.03
C ALA A 212 0.58 -12.14 5.14
N THR A 213 -0.34 -13.03 5.46
CA THR A 213 -0.10 -14.15 6.39
C THR A 213 -0.41 -15.45 5.67
N LEU A 214 0.52 -16.40 5.70
CA LEU A 214 0.39 -17.74 5.15
C LEU A 214 0.29 -18.72 6.32
N ALA A 215 -0.67 -19.64 6.31
CA ALA A 215 -0.88 -20.60 7.40
C ALA A 215 -1.22 -21.98 6.82
N VAL A 216 -0.36 -22.97 7.03
CA VAL A 216 -0.57 -24.36 6.57
C VAL A 216 -1.18 -25.21 7.69
N ASP A 217 -2.09 -26.12 7.34
CA ASP A 217 -2.66 -27.06 8.30
C ASP A 217 -1.56 -27.97 8.91
N PRO A 218 -1.42 -28.05 10.25
CA PRO A 218 -0.51 -29.00 10.89
C PRO A 218 -0.87 -30.47 10.55
N PRO A 219 0.11 -31.39 10.50
CA PRO A 219 1.47 -31.27 11.01
C PRO A 219 2.49 -30.70 10.01
N ALA A 220 2.04 -30.24 8.83
CA ALA A 220 2.93 -29.62 7.87
C ALA A 220 3.48 -28.29 8.40
N VAL A 221 4.65 -27.89 7.90
CA VAL A 221 5.34 -26.65 8.26
C VAL A 221 5.69 -25.86 7.01
N LEU A 222 5.88 -24.55 7.17
CA LEU A 222 6.34 -23.67 6.11
C LEU A 222 7.84 -23.47 6.22
N THR A 223 8.54 -23.46 5.09
CA THR A 223 9.95 -23.10 5.01
C THR A 223 10.22 -22.26 3.77
N GLY A 224 11.20 -21.36 3.86
CA GLY A 224 11.68 -20.58 2.70
C GLY A 224 10.61 -19.64 2.13
N VAL A 225 9.73 -19.13 2.99
CA VAL A 225 8.65 -18.23 2.59
C VAL A 225 9.21 -16.88 2.17
N ALA A 226 8.80 -16.41 1.00
CA ALA A 226 9.22 -15.12 0.48
C ALA A 226 8.15 -14.48 -0.39
N ALA A 227 7.94 -13.18 -0.23
CA ALA A 227 7.23 -12.37 -1.21
C ALA A 227 8.20 -12.04 -2.35
N VAL A 228 7.83 -12.39 -3.57
CA VAL A 228 8.68 -12.33 -4.75
C VAL A 228 8.00 -11.54 -5.88
N ASP A 229 8.85 -11.00 -6.76
CA ASP A 229 8.42 -10.40 -8.01
C ASP A 229 7.66 -11.41 -8.90
N ASN A 230 6.97 -10.87 -9.90
CA ASN A 230 6.36 -11.69 -10.95
C ASN A 230 7.43 -12.63 -11.59
N PRO A 231 7.25 -13.97 -11.54
CA PRO A 231 8.23 -14.93 -12.04
C PRO A 231 8.47 -14.85 -13.55
N SER A 232 7.48 -14.39 -14.33
CA SER A 232 7.61 -14.23 -15.78
C SER A 232 6.90 -12.97 -16.28
N PRO A 233 7.51 -11.79 -16.09
CA PRO A 233 6.88 -10.51 -16.43
C PRO A 233 6.80 -10.24 -17.94
N GLY A 234 7.58 -10.98 -18.75
CA GLY A 234 7.64 -10.80 -20.20
C GLY A 234 6.41 -11.33 -20.95
N ASP A 235 5.72 -12.31 -20.39
CA ASP A 235 4.62 -13.04 -21.03
C ASP A 235 3.42 -13.25 -20.09
N SER A 236 3.31 -12.43 -19.05
CA SER A 236 2.21 -12.50 -18.08
C SER A 236 0.83 -12.45 -18.75
N PRO A 237 -0.17 -13.15 -18.20
CA PRO A 237 -1.51 -13.18 -18.76
C PRO A 237 -2.11 -11.79 -18.98
N ALA A 238 -2.59 -11.53 -20.19
CA ALA A 238 -3.11 -10.22 -20.57
C ALA A 238 -4.33 -9.83 -19.71
N GLY A 239 -4.31 -8.60 -19.18
CA GLY A 239 -5.43 -8.04 -18.40
C GLY A 239 -5.53 -8.54 -16.96
N VAL A 240 -4.56 -9.32 -16.47
CA VAL A 240 -4.52 -9.84 -15.10
C VAL A 240 -3.49 -9.09 -14.27
N GLY A 241 -3.92 -8.56 -13.13
CA GLY A 241 -3.04 -7.90 -12.14
C GLY A 241 -2.88 -8.73 -10.87
N PHE A 242 -1.69 -8.61 -10.29
CA PHE A 242 -1.24 -9.29 -9.08
C PHE A 242 -1.03 -8.25 -7.97
N PRO A 243 -2.11 -7.77 -7.31
CA PRO A 243 -2.05 -6.63 -6.39
C PRO A 243 -1.16 -6.87 -5.17
N PHE A 244 -0.85 -8.12 -4.84
CA PHE A 244 0.02 -8.50 -3.72
C PHE A 244 1.33 -9.16 -4.17
N GLY A 245 1.60 -9.18 -5.48
CA GLY A 245 2.74 -9.90 -6.04
C GLY A 245 2.57 -11.42 -5.96
N PHE A 246 3.69 -12.12 -5.82
CA PHE A 246 3.78 -13.57 -5.73
C PHE A 246 4.41 -13.99 -4.41
N PHE A 247 4.14 -15.21 -3.98
CA PHE A 247 4.67 -15.82 -2.79
C PHE A 247 5.31 -17.14 -3.18
N ALA A 248 6.58 -17.31 -2.82
CA ALA A 248 7.32 -18.56 -2.93
C ALA A 248 7.42 -19.17 -1.54
N PHE A 249 7.19 -20.48 -1.42
CA PHE A 249 7.28 -21.22 -0.17
C PHE A 249 7.49 -22.70 -0.43
N THR A 250 7.99 -23.41 0.58
CA THR A 250 8.00 -24.87 0.63
C THR A 250 7.12 -25.31 1.79
N ILE A 251 6.23 -26.28 1.55
CA ILE A 251 5.50 -26.99 2.60
C ILE A 251 6.21 -28.32 2.84
N GLU A 252 6.67 -28.55 4.06
CA GLU A 252 7.32 -29.82 4.44
C GLU A 252 6.43 -30.66 5.35
N GLY A 253 6.70 -31.97 5.42
CA GLY A 253 5.99 -32.89 6.31
C GLY A 253 4.67 -33.41 5.74
N VAL A 254 4.49 -33.32 4.42
CA VAL A 254 3.34 -33.89 3.73
C VAL A 254 3.59 -35.39 3.51
N ALA A 255 2.55 -36.23 3.65
CA ALA A 255 2.67 -37.63 3.27
C ALA A 255 2.91 -37.74 1.76
N LEU A 256 3.66 -38.75 1.30
CA LEU A 256 3.93 -38.95 -0.13
C LEU A 256 2.62 -39.00 -0.95
N GLY A 257 2.42 -38.04 -1.84
CA GLY A 257 1.20 -37.89 -2.65
C GLY A 257 -0.02 -37.40 -1.86
N GLY A 258 0.19 -36.92 -0.64
CA GLY A 258 -0.80 -36.45 0.30
C GLY A 258 -1.21 -35.00 0.05
N TRP A 259 -2.24 -34.56 0.77
CA TRP A 259 -2.80 -33.21 0.64
C TRP A 259 -2.26 -32.29 1.74
N ALA A 260 -2.09 -31.02 1.39
CA ALA A 260 -1.88 -29.92 2.32
C ALA A 260 -2.83 -28.76 1.96
N ASN A 261 -3.40 -28.11 2.96
CA ASN A 261 -4.16 -26.88 2.75
C ASN A 261 -3.36 -25.71 3.30
N LEU A 262 -3.24 -24.66 2.50
CA LEU A 262 -2.61 -23.40 2.88
C LEU A 262 -3.64 -22.28 2.83
N ASP A 263 -3.85 -21.60 3.93
CA ASP A 263 -4.59 -20.34 3.97
C ASP A 263 -3.65 -19.16 3.80
N MET A 264 -4.03 -18.22 2.94
CA MET A 264 -3.35 -16.96 2.76
C MET A 264 -4.31 -15.81 3.08
N PHE A 265 -3.92 -14.92 3.97
CA PHE A 265 -4.72 -13.80 4.42
C PHE A 265 -4.15 -12.49 3.89
N PHE A 266 -5.01 -11.69 3.26
CA PHE A 266 -4.66 -10.43 2.62
C PHE A 266 -5.57 -9.29 3.10
N PRO A 267 -5.09 -8.03 3.05
CA PRO A 267 -5.94 -6.85 3.20
C PRO A 267 -7.10 -6.81 2.19
N PRO A 268 -8.09 -5.92 2.37
CA PRO A 268 -9.24 -5.84 1.49
C PRO A 268 -8.85 -5.59 0.02
N ALA A 269 -9.19 -6.53 -0.85
CA ALA A 269 -8.94 -6.45 -2.29
C ALA A 269 -10.03 -7.17 -3.09
N GLN A 270 -10.10 -6.89 -4.39
CA GLN A 270 -10.96 -7.63 -5.32
C GLN A 270 -10.12 -8.71 -6.00
N LEU A 271 -10.08 -9.89 -5.39
CA LEU A 271 -9.41 -11.07 -5.93
C LEU A 271 -10.42 -11.98 -6.62
N THR A 272 -10.06 -12.55 -7.76
CA THR A 272 -10.93 -13.41 -8.59
C THR A 272 -10.27 -14.73 -8.97
N SER A 273 -8.94 -14.85 -8.89
CA SER A 273 -8.23 -16.08 -9.23
C SER A 273 -6.86 -16.12 -8.56
N TYR A 274 -6.24 -17.29 -8.56
CA TYR A 274 -4.85 -17.49 -8.17
C TYR A 274 -4.07 -18.03 -9.37
N TRP A 275 -2.89 -17.49 -9.65
CA TRP A 275 -2.07 -17.90 -10.78
C TRP A 275 -0.71 -18.39 -10.34
N LYS A 276 -0.18 -19.30 -11.14
CA LYS A 276 1.16 -19.86 -10.99
C LYS A 276 1.88 -19.78 -12.33
N HIS A 277 3.20 -19.74 -12.27
CA HIS A 277 4.08 -19.88 -13.42
C HIS A 277 5.14 -20.92 -13.09
N GLY A 278 4.90 -22.14 -13.55
CA GLY A 278 5.68 -23.31 -13.17
C GLY A 278 5.35 -24.50 -14.07
N PRO A 279 6.04 -25.64 -13.89
CA PRO A 279 5.69 -26.88 -14.56
C PRO A 279 4.33 -27.40 -14.08
N THR A 280 3.75 -28.31 -14.85
CA THR A 280 2.60 -29.13 -14.44
C THR A 280 2.86 -30.59 -14.83
N PRO A 281 2.14 -31.58 -14.27
CA PRO A 281 2.31 -32.97 -14.66
C PRO A 281 2.16 -33.23 -16.17
N ASP A 282 1.38 -32.39 -16.86
CA ASP A 282 1.09 -32.53 -18.29
C ASP A 282 2.08 -31.75 -19.19
N ASP A 283 2.73 -30.71 -18.64
CA ASP A 283 3.69 -29.86 -19.34
C ASP A 283 4.84 -29.48 -18.38
N PRO A 284 6.03 -30.10 -18.53
CA PRO A 284 7.17 -29.86 -17.65
C PRO A 284 7.89 -28.53 -17.93
N ALA A 285 7.55 -27.83 -19.01
CA ALA A 285 8.09 -26.49 -19.24
C ALA A 285 7.32 -25.48 -18.37
N PRO A 286 8.00 -24.54 -17.68
CA PRO A 286 7.31 -23.48 -16.96
C PRO A 286 6.39 -22.68 -17.87
N HIS A 287 5.13 -22.54 -17.45
CA HIS A 287 4.12 -21.77 -18.18
C HIS A 287 3.08 -21.22 -17.21
N TRP A 288 2.30 -20.24 -17.69
CA TRP A 288 1.22 -19.65 -16.91
C TRP A 288 -0.02 -20.54 -16.88
N TYR A 289 -0.58 -20.74 -15.69
CA TYR A 289 -1.90 -21.34 -15.54
C TYR A 289 -2.68 -20.76 -14.35
N GLN A 290 -4.00 -20.78 -14.47
CA GLN A 290 -4.90 -20.54 -13.35
C GLN A 290 -4.92 -21.77 -12.44
N PHE A 291 -4.80 -21.53 -11.14
CA PHE A 291 -4.88 -22.54 -10.11
C PHE A 291 -6.22 -22.44 -9.39
N VAL A 292 -7.31 -22.74 -10.09
CA VAL A 292 -8.67 -22.60 -9.56
C VAL A 292 -9.20 -23.97 -9.14
N HIS A 293 -9.83 -24.04 -7.97
CA HIS A 293 -10.41 -25.27 -7.43
C HIS A 293 -11.77 -25.56 -8.07
N TYR A 294 -11.76 -26.37 -9.14
CA TYR A 294 -13.00 -26.75 -9.86
C TYR A 294 -13.62 -28.07 -9.36
N HIS A 295 -12.88 -28.87 -8.59
CA HIS A 295 -13.33 -30.18 -8.13
C HIS A 295 -12.61 -30.58 -6.83
N PRO A 296 -13.34 -31.10 -5.81
CA PRO A 296 -12.77 -31.46 -4.50
C PRO A 296 -11.59 -32.45 -4.52
N ALA A 297 -11.48 -33.25 -5.58
CA ALA A 297 -10.41 -34.23 -5.74
C ALA A 297 -9.23 -33.72 -6.58
N LEU A 298 -9.20 -32.42 -6.94
CA LEU A 298 -8.13 -31.82 -7.74
C LEU A 298 -7.52 -30.63 -6.99
N PRO A 299 -6.20 -30.42 -7.09
CA PRO A 299 -5.56 -29.23 -6.55
C PRO A 299 -6.15 -27.94 -7.15
N GLY A 300 -6.12 -26.86 -6.36
CA GLY A 300 -6.56 -25.55 -6.82
C GLY A 300 -6.71 -24.55 -5.68
N ALA A 301 -7.14 -23.33 -5.99
CA ALA A 301 -7.40 -22.28 -5.01
C ALA A 301 -8.88 -21.91 -4.95
N GLU A 302 -9.33 -21.59 -3.74
CA GLU A 302 -10.60 -20.92 -3.45
C GLU A 302 -10.34 -19.54 -2.81
N ILE A 303 -11.25 -18.60 -3.03
CA ILE A 303 -11.12 -17.22 -2.55
C ILE A 303 -12.39 -16.84 -1.79
N TRP A 304 -12.22 -16.41 -0.54
CA TRP A 304 -13.29 -16.08 0.38
C TRP A 304 -13.12 -14.66 0.91
N PRO A 305 -14.14 -13.78 0.79
CA PRO A 305 -14.09 -12.47 1.41
C PRO A 305 -14.13 -12.61 2.93
N ARG A 306 -13.35 -11.78 3.64
CA ARG A 306 -13.40 -11.63 5.09
C ARG A 306 -13.88 -10.21 5.45
N SER A 307 -14.27 -10.00 6.70
CA SER A 307 -14.67 -8.67 7.19
C SER A 307 -13.52 -7.66 7.19
N ASP A 308 -12.29 -8.16 7.32
CA ASP A 308 -11.03 -7.42 7.45
C ASP A 308 -10.11 -7.60 6.22
N GLY A 309 -10.54 -8.34 5.20
CA GLY A 309 -9.64 -8.72 4.12
C GLY A 309 -10.20 -9.76 3.15
N VAL A 310 -9.29 -10.55 2.58
CA VAL A 310 -9.60 -11.69 1.71
C VAL A 310 -8.75 -12.87 2.15
N GLN A 311 -9.35 -14.04 2.20
CA GLN A 311 -8.66 -15.32 2.38
C GLN A 311 -8.57 -16.04 1.04
N VAL A 312 -7.39 -16.55 0.72
CA VAL A 312 -7.17 -17.48 -0.39
C VAL A 312 -6.75 -18.81 0.21
N ARG A 313 -7.53 -19.87 -0.01
CA ARG A 313 -7.16 -21.23 0.41
C ARG A 313 -6.63 -21.99 -0.79
N LEU A 314 -5.40 -22.49 -0.69
CA LEU A 314 -4.81 -23.42 -1.65
C LEU A 314 -5.01 -24.85 -1.16
N PHE A 315 -5.54 -25.70 -2.03
CA PHE A 315 -5.60 -27.14 -1.87
C PHE A 315 -4.47 -27.72 -2.72
N LEU A 316 -3.40 -28.16 -2.07
CA LEU A 316 -2.18 -28.64 -2.70
C LEU A 316 -2.04 -30.14 -2.45
N GLN A 317 -1.42 -30.84 -3.41
CA GLN A 317 -1.11 -32.25 -3.29
C GLN A 317 0.33 -32.47 -3.77
N ASP A 318 1.10 -33.18 -2.96
CA ASP A 318 2.51 -33.53 -3.22
C ASP A 318 2.65 -34.33 -4.53
N GLY A 319 3.48 -33.84 -5.46
CA GLY A 319 3.68 -34.39 -6.80
C GLY A 319 2.55 -34.11 -7.80
N ALA A 320 1.63 -33.19 -7.51
CA ALA A 320 0.51 -32.86 -8.40
C ALA A 320 0.62 -31.44 -8.99
N LYS A 321 -0.37 -31.05 -9.81
CA LYS A 321 -0.43 -29.68 -10.34
C LYS A 321 -0.41 -28.67 -9.19
N GLY A 322 0.45 -27.66 -9.30
CA GLY A 322 0.64 -26.67 -8.25
C GLY A 322 1.75 -26.99 -7.27
N ASP A 323 2.39 -28.14 -7.42
CA ASP A 323 3.70 -28.47 -6.88
C ASP A 323 4.71 -28.42 -8.05
N ASP A 324 5.77 -27.64 -7.90
CA ASP A 324 6.83 -27.51 -8.91
C ASP A 324 7.71 -28.78 -8.97
N ILE A 325 7.59 -29.67 -7.98
CA ILE A 325 8.21 -30.99 -7.95
C ILE A 325 7.18 -32.04 -8.41
N PRO A 326 7.38 -32.70 -9.57
CA PRO A 326 6.38 -33.63 -10.12
C PRO A 326 6.39 -35.02 -9.46
N ASP A 327 7.44 -35.36 -8.71
CA ASP A 327 7.59 -36.65 -8.04
C ASP A 327 7.28 -36.47 -6.55
N PRO A 328 6.34 -37.24 -5.96
CA PRO A 328 6.03 -37.11 -4.55
C PRO A 328 7.23 -37.40 -3.66
N ASP A 329 7.63 -36.42 -2.86
CA ASP A 329 8.80 -36.48 -1.96
C ASP A 329 8.52 -35.98 -0.54
N GLY A 330 7.27 -35.58 -0.27
CA GLY A 330 6.82 -35.05 1.01
C GLY A 330 7.10 -33.54 1.19
N MET A 331 7.56 -32.88 0.13
CA MET A 331 7.68 -31.44 0.02
C MET A 331 6.74 -30.94 -1.08
N ILE A 332 6.13 -29.77 -0.88
CA ILE A 332 5.42 -29.05 -1.94
C ILE A 332 6.14 -27.73 -2.13
N VAL A 333 6.75 -27.54 -3.29
CA VAL A 333 7.39 -26.28 -3.65
C VAL A 333 6.44 -25.50 -4.54
N ASP A 334 6.06 -24.30 -4.11
CA ASP A 334 5.10 -23.49 -4.85
C ASP A 334 5.54 -22.04 -4.98
N GLN A 335 5.29 -21.49 -6.15
CA GLN A 335 5.34 -20.04 -6.39
C GLN A 335 4.08 -19.59 -7.11
N GLY A 336 3.27 -18.77 -6.43
CA GLY A 336 2.00 -18.30 -6.97
C GLY A 336 1.54 -16.97 -6.39
N GLY A 337 0.53 -16.37 -7.02
CA GLY A 337 0.07 -15.03 -6.67
C GLY A 337 -1.45 -14.89 -6.78
N PRO A 338 -2.10 -14.26 -5.78
CA PRO A 338 -3.49 -13.86 -5.92
C PRO A 338 -3.64 -12.80 -7.01
N SER A 339 -4.72 -12.89 -7.78
CA SER A 339 -5.04 -11.98 -8.87
C SER A 339 -6.50 -11.57 -8.81
N GLY A 340 -6.83 -10.46 -9.46
CA GLY A 340 -8.22 -10.06 -9.65
C GLY A 340 -8.40 -8.59 -9.98
N GLN A 341 -7.34 -7.79 -9.84
CA GLN A 341 -7.31 -6.46 -10.40
C GLN A 341 -7.13 -6.53 -11.91
N GLN A 342 -8.15 -6.13 -12.68
CA GLN A 342 -7.99 -5.96 -14.11
C GLN A 342 -7.04 -4.77 -14.36
N ILE A 343 -5.82 -5.05 -14.81
CA ILE A 343 -4.86 -4.01 -15.15
C ILE A 343 -5.00 -3.63 -16.62
N THR A 344 -5.26 -2.35 -16.88
CA THR A 344 -5.37 -1.83 -18.24
C THR A 344 -4.08 -1.12 -18.64
N ALA A 345 -3.69 -1.31 -19.89
CA ALA A 345 -2.64 -0.50 -20.50
C ALA A 345 -3.15 0.93 -20.69
N ALA A 346 -2.27 1.91 -20.50
CA ALA A 346 -2.53 3.30 -20.84
C ALA A 346 -1.28 3.91 -21.48
N ILE A 347 -1.49 4.75 -22.48
CA ILE A 347 -0.45 5.33 -23.32
C ILE A 347 -0.43 6.85 -23.15
N SER A 348 0.78 7.41 -23.02
CA SER A 348 1.03 8.85 -23.11
C SER A 348 2.07 9.11 -24.20
N VAL A 349 1.83 10.12 -25.04
CA VAL A 349 2.71 10.51 -26.14
C VAL A 349 3.08 11.97 -25.95
N THR A 350 4.37 12.29 -25.93
CA THR A 350 4.84 13.67 -25.72
C THR A 350 6.06 13.98 -26.59
N PRO A 351 6.04 15.08 -27.37
CA PRO A 351 4.88 15.94 -27.64
C PRO A 351 3.89 15.29 -28.63
N THR A 352 2.62 15.75 -28.64
CA THR A 352 1.60 15.33 -29.63
C THR A 352 1.61 16.17 -30.92
N ALA A 353 2.44 17.22 -30.96
CA ALA A 353 2.66 18.06 -32.13
C ALA A 353 4.14 18.39 -32.27
N LEU A 354 4.69 18.18 -33.46
CA LEU A 354 6.04 18.57 -33.83
C LEU A 354 6.00 19.75 -34.79
N SER A 355 6.72 20.82 -34.46
CA SER A 355 6.91 21.96 -35.35
C SER A 355 8.38 22.11 -35.66
N PHE A 356 8.75 21.90 -36.93
CA PHE A 356 10.12 22.00 -37.41
C PHE A 356 10.52 23.46 -37.73
N GLY A 357 9.59 24.41 -37.60
CA GLY A 357 9.81 25.80 -37.99
C GLY A 357 10.11 25.93 -39.49
N THR A 358 10.93 26.92 -39.84
CA THR A 358 11.37 27.17 -41.22
C THR A 358 12.77 26.62 -41.46
N LEU A 359 12.89 25.72 -42.44
CA LEU A 359 14.16 25.22 -42.95
C LEU A 359 14.44 25.77 -44.35
N ARG A 360 15.71 25.76 -44.75
CA ARG A 360 16.06 26.02 -46.15
C ARG A 360 15.80 24.75 -46.98
N VAL A 361 15.39 24.92 -48.23
CA VAL A 361 15.29 23.80 -49.18
C VAL A 361 16.62 23.04 -49.24
N GLY A 362 16.57 21.73 -49.06
CA GLY A 362 17.72 20.83 -49.03
C GLY A 362 18.37 20.64 -47.65
N GLN A 363 17.91 21.33 -46.61
CA GLN A 363 18.26 21.01 -45.22
C GLN A 363 17.28 20.01 -44.63
N ASP A 364 17.68 19.38 -43.52
CA ASP A 364 16.82 18.51 -42.73
C ASP A 364 16.99 18.73 -41.23
N ALA A 365 15.95 18.38 -40.48
CA ALA A 365 15.95 18.38 -39.02
C ALA A 365 15.19 17.16 -38.50
N VAL A 366 15.58 16.69 -37.32
CA VAL A 366 14.93 15.57 -36.62
C VAL A 366 14.44 16.04 -35.25
N LEU A 367 13.17 15.80 -34.94
CA LEU A 367 12.59 16.01 -33.61
C LEU A 367 12.13 14.66 -33.05
N SER A 368 12.14 14.53 -31.72
CA SER A 368 11.81 13.27 -31.05
C SER A 368 10.43 13.29 -30.42
N VAL A 369 9.77 12.13 -30.41
CA VAL A 369 8.54 11.84 -29.67
C VAL A 369 8.83 10.73 -28.68
N THR A 370 8.46 10.94 -27.42
CA THR A 370 8.52 9.92 -26.37
C THR A 370 7.14 9.29 -26.20
N VAL A 371 7.09 7.97 -26.25
CA VAL A 371 5.89 7.18 -25.90
C VAL A 371 6.15 6.53 -24.56
N ARG A 372 5.21 6.68 -23.62
CA ARG A 372 5.30 6.16 -22.25
C ARG A 372 4.09 5.32 -21.90
N SER A 373 4.34 4.19 -21.24
CA SER A 373 3.30 3.43 -20.56
C SER A 373 2.96 4.09 -19.23
N THR A 374 1.71 4.52 -19.07
CA THR A 374 1.18 5.14 -17.85
C THR A 374 0.13 4.27 -17.16
N GLY A 375 -0.20 3.13 -17.75
CA GLY A 375 -1.16 2.16 -17.18
C GLY A 375 -0.47 1.19 -16.23
N GLN A 376 -1.29 0.33 -15.64
CA GLN A 376 -0.82 -0.78 -14.80
C GLN A 376 -0.58 -2.05 -15.62
N GLY A 377 -1.18 -2.16 -16.81
CA GLY A 377 -0.94 -3.25 -17.76
C GLY A 377 0.16 -2.94 -18.77
N ALA A 378 0.76 -3.99 -19.34
CA ALA A 378 1.76 -3.89 -20.39
C ALA A 378 1.18 -3.23 -21.66
N LEU A 379 1.86 -2.19 -22.14
CA LEU A 379 1.48 -1.43 -23.33
C LEU A 379 2.15 -2.05 -24.57
N GLY A 380 1.39 -2.80 -25.36
CA GLY A 380 1.84 -3.34 -26.64
C GLY A 380 1.68 -2.32 -27.76
N LEU A 381 2.78 -1.96 -28.42
CA LEU A 381 2.82 -1.03 -29.54
C LEU A 381 2.78 -1.78 -30.88
N GLY A 382 1.94 -1.31 -31.80
CA GLY A 382 1.92 -1.75 -33.19
C GLY A 382 3.04 -1.14 -34.02
N SER A 383 2.94 -1.23 -35.34
CA SER A 383 3.84 -0.52 -36.26
C SER A 383 3.44 0.96 -36.34
N ILE A 384 4.36 1.86 -35.98
CA ILE A 384 4.15 3.31 -36.06
C ILE A 384 3.88 3.71 -37.53
N GLY A 385 2.86 4.53 -37.75
CA GLY A 385 2.41 4.91 -39.09
C GLY A 385 1.76 3.77 -39.88
N GLY A 386 1.41 2.64 -39.23
CA GLY A 386 0.83 1.48 -39.91
C GLY A 386 -0.56 1.74 -40.47
N GLY A 387 -1.39 2.52 -39.77
CA GLY A 387 -2.72 2.93 -40.25
C GLY A 387 -2.70 4.26 -41.01
N ASN A 388 -1.78 5.16 -40.65
CA ASN A 388 -1.60 6.47 -41.26
C ASN A 388 -0.10 6.82 -41.34
N PRO A 389 0.59 6.44 -42.42
CA PRO A 389 2.03 6.69 -42.59
C PRO A 389 2.32 8.15 -42.94
N LEU A 390 3.46 8.66 -42.49
CA LEU A 390 3.96 9.98 -42.89
C LEU A 390 4.20 10.06 -44.41
N ALA A 391 3.78 11.16 -45.02
CA ALA A 391 4.10 11.52 -46.39
C ALA A 391 5.34 12.43 -46.46
N ALA A 392 6.10 12.29 -47.56
CA ALA A 392 7.20 13.20 -47.85
C ALA A 392 6.69 14.67 -47.86
N PRO A 393 7.46 15.61 -47.31
CA PRO A 393 8.88 15.52 -46.92
C PRO A 393 9.13 15.04 -45.48
N PHE A 394 8.12 14.55 -44.77
CA PHE A 394 8.29 13.94 -43.45
C PHE A 394 8.64 12.45 -43.56
N SER A 395 9.40 11.93 -42.60
CA SER A 395 9.74 10.50 -42.52
C SER A 395 10.12 10.11 -41.09
N ILE A 396 10.02 8.82 -40.75
CA ILE A 396 10.56 8.30 -39.48
C ILE A 396 12.06 8.09 -39.66
N ALA A 397 12.89 8.78 -38.86
CA ALA A 397 14.35 8.67 -38.91
C ALA A 397 14.90 7.56 -38.01
N ASN A 398 14.29 7.35 -36.86
CA ASN A 398 14.62 6.26 -35.94
C ASN A 398 13.37 5.78 -35.24
N ASP A 399 13.18 4.47 -35.22
CA ASP A 399 12.02 3.83 -34.61
C ASP A 399 12.47 2.93 -33.45
N GLY A 400 12.39 3.48 -32.25
CA GLY A 400 12.65 2.73 -31.02
C GLY A 400 11.39 2.13 -30.39
N CYS A 401 10.24 2.20 -31.06
CA CYS A 401 8.92 1.97 -30.47
C CYS A 401 8.10 0.86 -31.16
N SER A 402 8.14 0.73 -32.49
CA SER A 402 7.30 -0.25 -33.20
C SER A 402 7.51 -1.68 -32.70
N GLY A 403 6.40 -2.38 -32.46
CA GLY A 403 6.40 -3.80 -32.06
C GLY A 403 6.90 -4.08 -30.64
N ARG A 404 7.18 -3.04 -29.83
CA ARG A 404 7.60 -3.22 -28.44
C ARG A 404 6.42 -3.37 -27.50
N THR A 405 6.65 -4.13 -26.44
CA THR A 405 5.80 -4.16 -25.24
C THR A 405 6.50 -3.36 -24.15
N LEU A 406 5.92 -2.24 -23.73
CA LEU A 406 6.41 -1.41 -22.64
C LEU A 406 5.74 -1.83 -21.33
N GLN A 407 6.54 -2.20 -20.34
CA GLN A 407 6.05 -2.44 -18.98
C GLN A 407 5.60 -1.12 -18.32
N PRO A 408 4.77 -1.15 -17.26
CA PRO A 408 4.35 0.05 -16.54
C PRO A 408 5.52 0.98 -16.21
N GLY A 409 5.38 2.27 -16.54
CA GLY A 409 6.41 3.29 -16.31
C GLY A 409 7.53 3.35 -17.35
N GLN A 410 7.72 2.32 -18.20
CA GLN A 410 8.73 2.35 -19.26
C GLN A 410 8.37 3.31 -20.40
N SER A 411 9.38 3.70 -21.18
CA SER A 411 9.22 4.57 -22.33
C SER A 411 10.10 4.13 -23.50
N CYS A 412 9.70 4.52 -24.70
CA CYS A 412 10.51 4.44 -25.91
C CYS A 412 10.50 5.78 -26.64
N VAL A 413 11.47 5.97 -27.54
CA VAL A 413 11.61 7.20 -28.31
C VAL A 413 11.67 6.87 -29.80
N LEU A 414 10.98 7.68 -30.60
CA LEU A 414 11.08 7.68 -32.05
C LEU A 414 11.44 9.09 -32.54
N GLY A 415 12.20 9.18 -33.63
CA GLY A 415 12.58 10.44 -34.26
C GLY A 415 11.87 10.63 -35.59
N VAL A 416 11.30 11.82 -35.77
CA VAL A 416 10.64 12.24 -37.00
C VAL A 416 11.52 13.27 -37.70
N ARG A 417 11.75 13.07 -38.99
CA ARG A 417 12.57 13.93 -39.84
C ARG A 417 11.71 14.74 -40.79
N PHE A 418 12.06 16.01 -40.97
CA PHE A 418 11.55 16.88 -42.03
C PHE A 418 12.71 17.23 -42.97
N ALA A 419 12.61 16.86 -44.25
CA ALA A 419 13.66 17.06 -45.26
C ALA A 419 13.09 17.62 -46.59
N PRO A 420 12.69 18.90 -46.63
CA PRO A 420 12.02 19.49 -47.79
C PRO A 420 12.96 19.72 -48.99
N THR A 421 12.52 19.30 -50.18
CA THR A 421 13.22 19.52 -51.46
C THR A 421 12.62 20.66 -52.30
N ILE A 422 11.47 21.17 -51.89
CA ILE A 422 10.74 22.27 -52.54
C ILE A 422 10.29 23.25 -51.45
N ALA A 423 10.26 24.54 -51.78
CA ALA A 423 9.75 25.56 -50.87
C ALA A 423 8.22 25.46 -50.71
N GLY A 424 7.72 25.69 -49.50
CA GLY A 424 6.30 25.64 -49.18
C GLY A 424 5.99 25.29 -47.73
N THR A 425 4.70 25.30 -47.41
CA THR A 425 4.13 24.85 -46.14
C THR A 425 3.82 23.36 -46.22
N PHE A 426 4.24 22.57 -45.24
CA PHE A 426 3.93 21.15 -45.13
C PHE A 426 3.30 20.87 -43.77
N ASN A 427 2.17 20.17 -43.78
CA ASN A 427 1.49 19.66 -42.58
C ASN A 427 1.07 18.22 -42.84
N ASP A 428 1.22 17.36 -41.84
CA ASP A 428 0.81 15.96 -41.91
C ASP A 428 0.54 15.41 -40.49
N SER A 429 0.19 14.13 -40.38
CA SER A 429 0.09 13.43 -39.12
C SER A 429 0.37 11.94 -39.29
N PHE A 430 0.70 11.25 -38.20
CA PHE A 430 0.84 9.79 -38.19
C PHE A 430 0.28 9.18 -36.91
N ASP A 431 -0.09 7.91 -36.99
CA ASP A 431 -0.67 7.16 -35.89
C ASP A 431 0.36 6.32 -35.11
N ILE A 432 0.05 6.10 -33.84
CA ILE A 432 0.81 5.23 -32.93
C ILE A 432 -0.16 4.13 -32.44
N PRO A 433 -0.37 3.04 -33.19
CA PRO A 433 -1.28 1.97 -32.79
C PRO A 433 -0.80 1.28 -31.50
N SER A 434 -1.72 0.96 -30.58
CA SER A 434 -1.41 0.18 -29.37
C SER A 434 -2.63 -0.58 -28.85
N ASN A 435 -2.41 -1.48 -27.89
CA ASN A 435 -3.49 -2.13 -27.14
C ASN A 435 -4.23 -1.20 -26.15
N ALA A 436 -3.79 0.06 -26.02
CA ALA A 436 -4.39 1.10 -25.18
C ALA A 436 -5.03 2.25 -25.99
N GLY A 437 -5.21 2.06 -27.30
CA GLY A 437 -5.70 3.08 -28.25
C GLY A 437 -4.64 3.51 -29.25
N THR A 438 -5.00 4.46 -30.12
CA THR A 438 -4.17 4.86 -31.25
C THR A 438 -3.97 6.39 -31.28
N PRO A 439 -3.07 6.95 -30.45
CA PRO A 439 -2.75 8.37 -30.48
C PRO A 439 -2.25 8.82 -31.86
N VAL A 440 -2.54 10.07 -32.21
CA VAL A 440 -2.08 10.71 -33.46
C VAL A 440 -1.13 11.85 -33.11
N VAL A 441 0.00 11.91 -33.80
CA VAL A 441 0.97 13.02 -33.71
C VAL A 441 0.87 13.86 -34.96
N THR A 442 0.74 15.18 -34.80
CA THR A 442 0.74 16.14 -35.91
C THR A 442 2.14 16.67 -36.17
N VAL A 443 2.47 16.92 -37.44
CA VAL A 443 3.77 17.46 -37.86
C VAL A 443 3.57 18.66 -38.77
N SER A 444 4.39 19.70 -38.60
CA SER A 444 4.34 20.93 -39.40
C SER A 444 5.75 21.48 -39.67
N GLY A 445 5.94 22.06 -40.86
CA GLY A 445 7.20 22.68 -41.24
C GLY A 445 7.07 23.59 -42.47
N GLN A 446 7.95 24.57 -42.56
CA GLN A 446 8.08 25.48 -43.70
C GLN A 446 9.42 25.27 -44.38
N ALA A 447 9.44 25.42 -45.71
CA ALA A 447 10.66 25.40 -46.49
C ALA A 447 10.77 26.67 -47.33
N GLU A 448 11.89 27.38 -47.22
CA GLU A 448 12.16 28.59 -47.99
C GLU A 448 13.40 28.40 -48.88
N ARG A 449 13.37 28.97 -50.08
CA ARG A 449 14.59 29.07 -50.91
C ARG A 449 15.50 30.16 -50.31
N PRO A 450 16.83 30.04 -50.39
CA PRO A 450 17.70 31.17 -50.11
C PRO A 450 17.25 32.37 -50.95
N GLU A 451 17.03 33.53 -50.32
CA GLU A 451 16.74 34.74 -51.08
C GLU A 451 17.85 34.96 -52.12
N PRO A 452 17.49 35.34 -53.36
CA PRO A 452 18.49 35.79 -54.31
C PRO A 452 19.23 36.98 -53.70
N ILE A 453 20.56 36.92 -53.72
CA ILE A 453 21.42 38.04 -53.29
C ILE A 453 20.87 39.31 -53.95
N PRO A 454 20.50 40.36 -53.19
CA PRO A 454 20.03 41.59 -53.81
C PRO A 454 21.12 42.05 -54.77
N ALA A 455 20.82 42.09 -56.07
CA ALA A 455 21.71 42.69 -57.04
C ALA A 455 22.08 44.06 -56.49
N LEU A 456 23.38 44.35 -56.37
CA LEU A 456 23.89 45.68 -56.05
C LEU A 456 23.20 46.68 -56.99
N GLY A 457 22.12 47.29 -56.50
CA GLY A 457 21.41 48.34 -57.20
C GLY A 457 22.44 49.41 -57.49
N GLY A 458 22.59 49.75 -58.78
CA GLY A 458 23.68 50.56 -59.29
C GLY A 458 24.00 51.75 -58.39
N VAL A 459 25.07 51.61 -57.60
CA VAL A 459 25.72 52.73 -56.93
C VAL A 459 26.39 53.55 -58.02
N ASN A 460 25.60 54.46 -58.57
CA ASN A 460 25.98 55.77 -59.10
C ASN A 460 27.41 55.87 -59.68
N LEU A 461 27.57 55.45 -60.94
CA LEU A 461 28.79 55.69 -61.75
C LEU A 461 29.17 57.19 -61.86
N ALA A 462 28.35 58.12 -61.35
CA ALA A 462 28.65 59.55 -61.30
C ALA A 462 29.57 59.96 -60.14
N VAL A 463 29.79 59.13 -59.11
CA VAL A 463 30.68 59.48 -57.98
C VAL A 463 32.12 58.97 -58.19
N LEU A 464 32.35 58.01 -59.08
CA LEU A 464 33.72 57.59 -59.45
C LEU A 464 34.35 58.42 -60.59
N ALA A 465 33.57 59.25 -61.28
CA ALA A 465 34.07 60.12 -62.36
C ALA A 465 34.62 61.48 -61.86
N LEU A 466 34.32 61.89 -60.63
CA LEU A 466 34.80 63.17 -60.07
C LEU A 466 36.18 63.06 -59.39
N LEU A 467 36.68 61.85 -59.12
CA LEU A 467 38.00 61.64 -58.49
C LEU A 467 39.16 61.42 -59.48
N MET A 468 38.88 61.28 -60.78
CA MET A 468 39.92 61.06 -61.82
C MET A 468 40.24 62.30 -62.66
N ILE A 469 39.60 63.46 -62.42
CA ILE A 469 39.93 64.73 -63.10
C ILE A 469 40.91 65.60 -62.28
N VAL A 470 41.14 65.31 -61.00
CA VAL A 470 42.11 66.03 -60.16
C VAL A 470 43.52 65.40 -60.15
N LEU A 471 43.71 64.19 -60.71
CA LEU A 471 45.02 63.52 -60.78
C LEU A 471 45.61 63.29 -62.18
N GLY A 472 44.95 63.73 -63.27
CA GLY A 472 45.42 63.51 -64.66
C GLY A 472 46.17 64.68 -65.32
N GLY A 473 46.32 65.83 -64.66
CA GLY A 473 46.90 67.05 -65.26
C GLY A 473 48.41 67.24 -65.10
N TRP A 474 49.13 66.28 -64.53
CA TRP A 474 50.56 66.40 -64.23
C TRP A 474 51.31 65.12 -64.61
N LEU A 475 51.32 64.71 -65.89
CA LEU A 475 52.37 63.82 -66.46
C LEU A 475 52.14 63.51 -67.95
N ALA A 476 52.30 64.53 -68.81
CA ALA A 476 52.64 64.42 -70.24
C ALA A 476 52.78 65.88 -70.74
N THR A 477 53.92 66.46 -71.10
CA THR A 477 55.05 65.95 -71.87
C THR A 477 56.27 66.89 -71.63
N ARG A 478 57.41 66.33 -71.21
CA ARG A 478 58.74 66.93 -71.46
C ARG A 478 59.61 65.88 -72.13
N ARG A 479 60.21 66.29 -73.26
CA ARG A 479 61.26 65.65 -74.09
C ARG A 479 60.75 64.71 -75.20
N ALA A 480 60.82 65.18 -76.45
CA ALA A 480 62.04 65.10 -77.25
C ALA A 480 61.98 66.06 -78.46
N TRP A 481 63.10 66.74 -78.73
CA TRP A 481 63.43 67.70 -79.81
C TRP A 481 62.88 69.13 -79.69
#